data_AF-A0A954RJA5-F1
#
_entry.id   AF-A0A954RJA5-F1
#
_cell.length_a   1.000
_cell.length_b   1.000
_cell.length_c   1.000
_cell.angle_alpha   90.00
_cell.angle_beta   90.00
_cell.angle_gamma   90.00
#
_symmetry.space_group_name_H-M   'P 1'
#
loop_
_entity.id
_entity.type
_entity.pdbx_description
1 polymer ?
#
loop_
_entity_poly.entity_id
_entity_poly.type
_entity_poly.pdbx_seq_one_letter_code
_entity_poly.pdbx_strand_id
1 'polypeptide(L)'
;MEDRAAEAELSVAIRDRIDDVCDRFEAAWTAGHEPSLPAFLNLESSLADHQSALLKELLELDLHYRREQGTVLPRWRYLELLGEEHSALIAALPDPAGESTLGNHGDISLDELGDRLAFLGLVSTGEFETYRRRHRDADSTHVVEELIQHGKLTPYQLFRIEQGEADQLVLGQYVILDQLGEGGMGVVYRAFHRRMQR
;
A
#
# COMPACT_ATOMS: atom_id res chain seq x y z
N MET A 1 23.25 -24.71 33.61
CA MET A 1 22.01 -25.31 33.06
C MET A 1 20.84 -24.35 33.25
N GLU A 2 20.85 -23.53 34.31
CA GLU A 2 19.86 -22.48 34.60
C GLU A 2 19.81 -21.32 33.57
N ASP A 3 20.94 -20.82 33.05
CA ASP A 3 20.93 -19.71 32.05
C ASP A 3 20.14 -20.02 30.77
N ARG A 4 20.23 -21.26 30.28
CA ARG A 4 19.58 -21.66 29.02
C ARG A 4 18.07 -21.83 29.17
N ALA A 5 17.58 -22.10 30.39
CA ALA A 5 16.16 -22.17 30.68
C ALA A 5 15.55 -20.77 30.75
N ALA A 6 16.24 -19.82 31.40
CA ALA A 6 15.81 -18.43 31.48
C ALA A 6 15.81 -17.73 30.10
N GLU A 7 16.80 -17.97 29.24
CA GLU A 7 16.80 -17.48 27.86
C GLU A 7 15.66 -18.08 27.02
N ALA A 8 15.33 -19.36 27.22
CA ALA A 8 14.22 -20.01 26.53
C ALA A 8 12.86 -19.48 27.00
N GLU A 9 12.68 -19.26 28.30
CA GLU A 9 11.47 -18.64 28.86
C GLU A 9 11.30 -17.20 28.37
N LEU A 10 12.38 -16.43 28.28
CA LEU A 10 12.36 -15.08 27.71
C LEU A 10 11.95 -15.12 26.23
N SER A 11 12.50 -16.06 25.45
CA SER A 11 12.12 -16.22 24.04
C SER A 11 10.66 -16.63 23.84
N VAL A 12 10.09 -17.42 24.74
CA VAL A 12 8.66 -17.78 24.72
C VAL A 12 7.81 -16.56 25.08
N ALA A 13 8.16 -15.84 26.15
CA ALA A 13 7.43 -14.65 26.56
C ALA A 13 7.43 -13.54 25.49
N ILE A 14 8.53 -13.38 24.74
CA ILE A 14 8.61 -12.45 23.62
C ILE A 14 7.71 -12.91 22.45
N ARG A 15 7.68 -14.22 22.17
CA ARG A 15 6.81 -14.77 21.12
C ARG A 15 5.33 -14.58 21.46
N ASP A 16 4.92 -14.97 22.66
CA ASP A 16 3.55 -14.80 23.13
C ASP A 16 3.12 -13.33 23.05
N ARG A 17 4.05 -12.40 23.34
CA ARG A 17 3.77 -10.96 23.22
C ARG A 17 3.61 -10.50 21.77
N ILE A 18 4.41 -11.03 20.84
CA ILE A 18 4.24 -10.74 19.42
C ILE A 18 2.88 -11.27 18.96
N ASP A 19 2.53 -12.50 19.34
CA ASP A 19 1.24 -13.11 19.03
C ASP A 19 0.06 -12.26 19.55
N ASP A 20 0.13 -11.78 20.79
CA ASP A 20 -0.88 -10.88 21.38
C ASP A 20 -1.07 -9.58 20.56
N VAL A 21 0.01 -9.02 20.02
CA VAL A 21 -0.05 -7.80 19.20
C VAL A 21 -0.63 -8.11 17.82
N CYS A 22 -0.24 -9.23 17.22
CA CYS A 22 -0.78 -9.73 15.96
C CYS A 22 -2.29 -10.00 16.06
N ASP A 23 -2.76 -10.72 17.09
CA ASP A 23 -4.18 -11.00 17.32
C ASP A 23 -5.02 -9.71 17.36
N ARG A 24 -4.50 -8.67 18.03
CA ARG A 24 -5.17 -7.36 18.10
C ARG A 24 -5.17 -6.62 16.77
N PHE A 25 -4.12 -6.79 15.97
CA PHE A 25 -4.02 -6.20 14.64
C PHE A 25 -5.02 -6.84 13.67
N GLU A 26 -5.13 -8.18 13.68
CA GLU A 26 -6.12 -8.93 12.93
C GLU A 26 -7.57 -8.60 13.35
N ALA A 27 -7.80 -8.45 14.66
CA ALA A 27 -9.10 -8.03 15.17
C ALA A 27 -9.51 -6.65 14.64
N ALA A 28 -8.55 -5.72 14.50
CA ALA A 28 -8.82 -4.40 13.93
C ALA A 28 -9.24 -4.48 12.45
N TRP A 29 -8.52 -5.29 11.65
CA TRP A 29 -8.88 -5.59 10.26
C TRP A 29 -10.26 -6.23 10.13
N THR A 30 -10.54 -7.25 10.95
CA THR A 30 -11.82 -7.97 10.95
C THR A 30 -12.98 -7.07 11.37
N ALA A 31 -12.72 -6.07 12.22
CA ALA A 31 -13.69 -5.04 12.60
C ALA A 31 -13.95 -4.01 11.50
N GLY A 32 -13.31 -4.11 10.33
CA GLY A 32 -13.48 -3.19 9.20
C GLY A 32 -12.73 -1.86 9.34
N HIS A 33 -11.74 -1.79 10.24
CA HIS A 33 -10.87 -0.63 10.38
C HIS A 33 -9.53 -0.93 9.71
N GLU A 34 -8.89 0.10 9.12
CA GLU A 34 -7.51 0.02 8.67
C GLU A 34 -6.57 0.32 9.86
N PRO A 35 -5.89 -0.69 10.44
CA PRO A 35 -4.99 -0.48 11.56
C PRO A 35 -3.72 0.29 11.14
N SER A 36 -3.24 1.14 12.03
CA SER A 36 -2.00 1.90 11.80
C SER A 36 -0.79 1.09 12.23
N LEU A 37 0.03 0.63 11.27
CA LEU A 37 1.27 -0.10 11.56
C LEU A 37 2.19 0.64 12.58
N PRO A 38 2.48 1.95 12.42
CA PRO A 38 3.28 2.68 13.41
C PRO A 38 2.67 2.67 14.82
N ALA A 39 1.34 2.71 14.94
CA ALA A 39 0.69 2.70 16.26
C ALA A 39 0.89 1.35 16.98
N PHE A 40 0.84 0.24 16.23
CA PHE A 40 1.05 -1.10 16.79
C PHE A 40 2.51 -1.37 17.15
N LEU A 41 3.48 -0.88 16.36
CA LEU A 41 4.90 -0.98 16.68
C LEU A 41 5.30 -0.21 17.94
N ASN A 42 4.60 0.87 18.25
CA ASN A 42 4.85 1.72 19.42
C ASN A 42 4.08 1.28 20.67
N LEU A 43 3.27 0.23 20.57
CA LEU A 43 2.33 -0.13 21.63
C LEU A 43 3.01 -0.84 22.82
N GLU A 44 4.14 -1.51 22.58
CA GLU A 44 4.88 -2.28 23.58
C GLU A 44 6.38 -1.97 23.53
N SER A 45 6.86 -1.13 24.47
CA SER A 45 8.29 -0.79 24.56
C SER A 45 9.18 -1.99 24.90
N SER A 46 8.62 -3.06 25.46
CA SER A 46 9.36 -4.31 25.75
C SER A 46 9.78 -5.08 24.50
N LEU A 47 9.20 -4.77 23.34
CA LEU A 47 9.56 -5.37 22.06
C LEU A 47 10.55 -4.52 21.26
N ALA A 48 11.14 -3.47 21.83
CA ALA A 48 12.08 -2.59 21.12
C ALA A 48 13.21 -3.37 20.43
N ASP A 49 13.83 -4.33 21.11
CA ASP A 49 14.91 -5.17 20.54
C ASP A 49 14.41 -6.22 19.52
N HIS A 50 13.09 -6.43 19.46
CA HIS A 50 12.44 -7.41 18.59
C HIS A 50 11.46 -6.75 17.61
N GLN A 51 11.57 -5.43 17.40
CA GLN A 51 10.66 -4.67 16.53
C GLN A 51 10.68 -5.19 15.09
N SER A 52 11.83 -5.61 14.57
CA SER A 52 11.94 -6.20 13.23
C SER A 52 11.15 -7.50 13.08
N ALA A 53 11.10 -8.33 14.13
CA ALA A 53 10.33 -9.57 14.12
C ALA A 53 8.83 -9.26 14.17
N LEU A 54 8.41 -8.37 15.07
CA LEU A 54 7.03 -7.90 15.14
C LEU A 54 6.58 -7.26 13.82
N LEU A 55 7.39 -6.36 13.25
CA LEU A 55 7.07 -5.67 12.01
C LEU A 55 6.90 -6.65 10.84
N LYS A 56 7.74 -7.68 10.76
CA LYS A 56 7.62 -8.69 9.72
C LYS A 56 6.26 -9.39 9.77
N GLU A 57 5.83 -9.84 10.94
CA GLU A 57 4.53 -10.48 11.14
C GLU A 57 3.38 -9.50 10.81
N LEU A 58 3.46 -8.26 11.31
CA LEU A 58 2.44 -7.24 11.04
C LEU A 58 2.33 -6.89 9.54
N LEU A 59 3.45 -6.83 8.82
CA LEU A 59 3.45 -6.57 7.38
C LEU A 59 2.86 -7.74 6.58
N GLU A 60 3.14 -8.98 6.97
CA GLU A 60 2.54 -10.16 6.34
C GLU A 60 1.02 -10.17 6.52
N LEU A 61 0.52 -9.83 7.72
CA LEU A 61 -0.90 -9.66 7.99
C LEU A 61 -1.51 -8.50 7.20
N ASP A 62 -0.88 -7.32 7.21
CA ASP A 62 -1.36 -6.14 6.49
C ASP A 62 -1.52 -6.43 4.99
N LEU A 63 -0.52 -7.06 4.38
CA LEU A 63 -0.58 -7.50 2.98
C LEU A 63 -1.68 -8.53 2.73
N HIS A 64 -1.86 -9.49 3.63
CA HIS A 64 -2.90 -10.50 3.53
C HIS A 64 -4.30 -9.88 3.52
N TYR A 65 -4.63 -9.08 4.55
CA TYR A 65 -5.95 -8.45 4.66
C TYR A 65 -6.20 -7.43 3.57
N ARG A 66 -5.17 -6.66 3.16
CA ARG A 66 -5.31 -5.73 2.04
C ARG A 66 -5.63 -6.45 0.74
N ARG A 67 -4.96 -7.57 0.47
CA ARG A 67 -5.22 -8.41 -0.70
C ARG A 67 -6.64 -8.98 -0.68
N GLU A 68 -7.11 -9.47 0.46
CA GLU A 68 -8.49 -9.96 0.60
C GLU A 68 -9.53 -8.85 0.41
N GLN A 69 -9.23 -7.62 0.84
CA GLN A 69 -10.13 -6.47 0.70
C GLN A 69 -9.96 -5.71 -0.63
N GLY A 70 -9.08 -6.17 -1.53
CA GLY A 70 -8.81 -5.50 -2.81
C GLY A 70 -8.15 -4.11 -2.66
N THR A 71 -7.54 -3.82 -1.51
CA THR A 71 -6.83 -2.56 -1.26
C THR A 71 -5.32 -2.75 -1.49
N VAL A 72 -4.62 -1.70 -1.90
CA VAL A 72 -3.19 -1.76 -2.20
C VAL A 72 -2.46 -0.60 -1.55
N LEU A 73 -1.42 -0.90 -0.77
CA LEU A 73 -0.51 0.08 -0.23
C LEU A 73 0.89 -0.16 -0.82
N PRO A 74 1.44 0.75 -1.66
CA PRO A 74 2.71 0.51 -2.33
C PRO A 74 3.90 0.63 -1.37
N ARG A 75 5.04 0.04 -1.73
CA ARG A 75 6.26 0.02 -0.88
C ARG A 75 6.70 1.40 -0.40
N TRP A 76 6.70 2.42 -1.26
CA TRP A 76 7.08 3.79 -0.88
C TRP A 76 6.17 4.38 0.20
N ARG A 77 4.89 3.96 0.26
CA ARG A 77 3.96 4.42 1.28
C ARG A 77 4.25 3.76 2.62
N TYR A 78 4.65 2.48 2.63
CA TYR A 78 5.19 1.86 3.85
C TYR A 78 6.47 2.56 4.32
N LEU A 79 7.38 2.92 3.41
CA LEU A 79 8.60 3.67 3.75
C LEU A 79 8.27 5.02 4.39
N GLU A 80 7.27 5.74 3.87
CA GLU A 80 6.84 7.02 4.46
C GLU A 80 6.20 6.85 5.85
N LEU A 81 5.42 5.79 6.05
CA LEU A 81 4.73 5.52 7.33
C LEU A 81 5.68 4.99 8.40
N LEU A 82 6.61 4.12 8.03
CA LEU A 82 7.46 3.37 8.94
C LEU A 82 8.87 3.95 9.05
N GLY A 83 9.26 4.84 8.14
CA GLY A 83 10.60 5.42 8.11
C GLY A 83 11.64 4.53 7.40
N GLU A 84 12.77 5.14 7.06
CA GLU A 84 13.86 4.47 6.32
C GLU A 84 14.58 3.38 7.12
N GLU A 85 14.46 3.38 8.45
CA GLU A 85 15.04 2.36 9.33
C GLU A 85 14.49 0.96 9.04
N HIS A 86 13.27 0.87 8.51
CA HIS A 86 12.59 -0.37 8.15
C HIS A 86 12.71 -0.72 6.66
N SER A 87 13.51 0.03 5.90
CA SER A 87 13.62 -0.11 4.44
C SER A 87 13.98 -1.52 3.97
N ALA A 88 14.85 -2.22 4.69
CA ALA A 88 15.24 -3.59 4.36
C ALA A 88 14.06 -4.58 4.41
N LEU A 89 13.19 -4.46 5.41
CA LEU A 89 12.00 -5.31 5.54
C LEU A 89 10.96 -4.94 4.49
N ILE A 90 10.77 -3.65 4.23
CA ILE A 90 9.81 -3.15 3.23
C ILE A 90 10.23 -3.55 1.81
N ALA A 91 11.52 -3.51 1.50
CA ALA A 91 12.05 -3.94 0.22
C ALA A 91 11.86 -5.44 -0.03
N ALA A 92 11.81 -6.24 1.04
CA ALA A 92 11.56 -7.68 0.97
C ALA A 92 10.07 -8.05 0.82
N LEU A 93 9.15 -7.11 1.02
CA LEU A 93 7.72 -7.36 0.84
C LEU A 93 7.45 -7.71 -0.62
N PRO A 94 6.61 -8.73 -0.92
CA PRO A 94 6.07 -8.88 -2.26
C PRO A 94 5.41 -7.56 -2.63
N ASP A 95 5.72 -7.05 -3.81
CA ASP A 95 5.21 -5.75 -4.23
C ASP A 95 3.69 -5.87 -4.37
N PRO A 96 2.89 -5.24 -3.49
CA PRO A 96 1.45 -5.44 -3.48
C PRO A 96 0.76 -4.81 -4.69
N ALA A 97 1.49 -3.99 -5.45
CA ALA A 97 1.07 -3.49 -6.76
C ALA A 97 1.49 -4.42 -7.93
N GLY A 98 2.17 -5.53 -7.66
CA GLY A 98 2.71 -6.48 -8.64
C GLY A 98 4.25 -6.50 -8.63
N GLU A 99 4.84 -7.69 -8.72
CA GLU A 99 6.30 -7.91 -8.83
C GLU A 99 6.90 -6.89 -9.83
N SER A 100 7.56 -5.86 -9.29
CA SER A 100 8.20 -4.73 -9.99
C SER A 100 7.35 -3.48 -10.28
N THR A 101 7.05 -2.66 -9.27
CA THR A 101 6.70 -1.24 -9.50
C THR A 101 7.86 -0.37 -10.00
N LEU A 102 9.10 -0.88 -9.98
CA LEU A 102 10.32 -0.18 -10.43
C LEU A 102 11.09 -0.93 -11.54
N GLY A 103 10.51 -1.92 -12.18
CA GLY A 103 11.23 -2.74 -13.16
C GLY A 103 10.34 -3.60 -14.04
N ASN A 104 9.77 -3.00 -15.08
CA ASN A 104 8.67 -3.48 -15.93
C ASN A 104 7.29 -3.30 -15.29
N HIS A 105 6.68 -2.13 -15.50
CA HIS A 105 5.23 -1.99 -15.63
C HIS A 105 4.73 -3.15 -16.50
N GLY A 106 3.99 -4.10 -15.92
CA GLY A 106 3.42 -5.21 -16.66
C GLY A 106 2.59 -4.67 -17.82
N ASP A 107 3.07 -4.90 -19.04
CA ASP A 107 2.48 -4.59 -20.36
C ASP A 107 2.12 -3.13 -20.72
N ILE A 108 1.78 -2.23 -19.78
CA ILE A 108 1.35 -0.86 -20.13
C ILE A 108 2.54 0.09 -20.31
N SER A 109 2.69 0.66 -21.51
CA SER A 109 3.71 1.68 -21.78
C SER A 109 3.37 3.02 -21.10
N LEU A 110 4.37 3.88 -20.82
CA LEU A 110 4.12 5.25 -20.31
C LEU A 110 3.17 6.05 -21.21
N ASP A 111 3.27 5.84 -22.52
CA ASP A 111 2.37 6.48 -23.49
C ASP A 111 0.94 5.98 -23.30
N GLU A 112 0.74 4.67 -23.15
CA GLU A 112 -0.57 4.08 -22.89
C GLU A 112 -1.13 4.46 -21.51
N LEU A 113 -0.28 4.58 -20.48
CA LEU A 113 -0.66 5.12 -19.19
C LEU A 113 -1.16 6.56 -19.34
N GLY A 114 -0.42 7.41 -20.07
CA GLY A 114 -0.81 8.79 -20.34
C GLY A 114 -2.14 8.89 -21.06
N ASP A 115 -2.34 8.08 -22.10
CA ASP A 115 -3.60 7.99 -22.84
C ASP A 115 -4.75 7.52 -21.96
N ARG A 116 -4.52 6.53 -21.10
CA ARG A 116 -5.53 6.02 -20.18
C ARG A 116 -5.90 7.03 -19.10
N LEU A 117 -4.93 7.73 -18.52
CA LEU A 117 -5.18 8.81 -17.55
C LEU A 117 -5.96 9.97 -18.18
N ALA A 118 -5.64 10.30 -19.44
CA ALA A 118 -6.37 11.31 -20.21
C ALA A 118 -7.80 10.87 -20.52
N PHE A 119 -8.00 9.61 -20.92
CA PHE A 119 -9.32 9.04 -21.18
C PHE A 119 -10.22 9.05 -19.93
N LEU A 120 -9.67 8.67 -18.77
CA LEU A 120 -10.38 8.70 -17.49
C LEU A 120 -10.62 10.14 -17.00
N GLY A 121 -9.87 11.11 -17.54
CA GLY A 121 -9.91 12.52 -17.15
C GLY A 121 -9.31 12.77 -15.77
N LEU A 122 -8.37 11.91 -15.35
CA LEU A 122 -7.58 12.05 -14.13
C LEU A 122 -6.47 13.09 -14.32
N VAL A 123 -5.75 12.98 -15.44
CA VAL A 123 -4.63 13.86 -15.81
C VAL A 123 -4.78 14.19 -17.29
N SER A 124 -4.70 15.47 -17.64
CA SER A 124 -4.74 15.84 -19.07
C SER A 124 -3.45 15.43 -19.77
N THR A 125 -3.50 15.15 -21.08
CA THR A 125 -2.31 14.78 -21.87
C THR A 125 -1.18 15.81 -21.72
N GLY A 126 -1.49 17.11 -21.73
CA GLY A 126 -0.49 18.17 -21.56
C GLY A 126 0.12 18.25 -20.15
N GLU A 127 -0.67 17.94 -19.13
CA GLU A 127 -0.19 17.85 -17.75
C GLU A 127 0.71 16.62 -17.58
N PHE A 128 0.31 15.46 -18.10
CA PHE A 128 1.12 14.23 -18.10
C PHE A 128 2.44 14.42 -18.85
N GLU A 129 2.43 15.07 -20.02
CA GLU A 129 3.65 15.42 -20.76
C GLU A 129 4.60 16.31 -19.94
N THR A 130 4.06 17.19 -19.09
CA THR A 130 4.88 18.07 -18.24
C THR A 130 5.66 17.25 -17.21
N TYR A 131 4.99 16.29 -16.56
CA TYR A 131 5.61 15.34 -15.64
C TYR A 131 6.67 14.48 -16.37
N ARG A 132 6.32 13.92 -17.53
CA ARG A 132 7.24 13.14 -18.36
C ARG A 132 8.47 13.93 -18.78
N ARG A 133 8.33 15.22 -19.14
CA ARG A 133 9.47 16.07 -19.53
C ARG A 133 10.38 16.39 -18.36
N ARG A 134 9.83 16.59 -17.16
CA ARG A 134 10.62 16.83 -15.94
C ARG A 134 11.46 15.61 -15.57
N HIS A 135 10.96 14.42 -15.86
CA HIS A 135 11.63 13.14 -15.61
C HIS A 135 12.17 12.46 -16.87
N ARG A 136 12.54 13.25 -17.90
CA ARG A 136 13.05 12.73 -19.19
C ARG A 136 14.22 11.76 -19.03
N ASP A 137 15.10 12.02 -18.07
CA ASP A 137 16.32 11.25 -17.83
C ASP A 137 16.17 10.21 -16.70
N ALA A 138 14.98 10.15 -16.08
CA ALA A 138 14.68 9.26 -14.97
C ALA A 138 13.84 8.06 -15.45
N ASP A 139 13.77 7.04 -14.62
CA ASP A 139 12.94 5.87 -14.88
C ASP A 139 11.46 6.27 -14.94
N SER A 140 10.69 5.54 -15.74
CA SER A 140 9.23 5.60 -15.87
C SER A 140 8.52 5.66 -14.52
N THR A 141 9.04 4.98 -13.51
CA THR A 141 8.46 5.01 -12.17
C THR A 141 8.52 6.38 -11.51
N HIS A 142 9.50 7.23 -11.80
CA HIS A 142 9.56 8.56 -11.19
C HIS A 142 8.38 9.44 -11.62
N VAL A 143 7.90 9.27 -12.85
CA VAL A 143 6.69 9.96 -13.33
C VAL A 143 5.47 9.50 -12.54
N VAL A 144 5.36 8.19 -12.31
CA VAL A 144 4.25 7.58 -11.57
C VAL A 144 4.28 7.99 -10.09
N GLU A 145 5.45 7.94 -9.46
CA GLU A 145 5.66 8.38 -8.08
C GLU A 145 5.29 9.86 -7.91
N GLU A 146 5.72 10.73 -8.81
CA GLU A 146 5.40 12.16 -8.76
C GLU A 146 3.88 12.38 -8.92
N LEU A 147 3.22 11.66 -9.83
CA LEU A 147 1.76 11.72 -9.99
C LEU A 147 1.02 11.29 -8.72
N ILE A 148 1.51 10.26 -8.04
CA ILE A 148 0.91 9.79 -6.79
C ILE A 148 1.17 10.77 -5.65
N GLN A 149 2.39 11.28 -5.53
CA GLN A 149 2.76 12.26 -4.51
C GLN A 149 1.93 13.54 -4.63
N HIS A 150 1.58 13.96 -5.85
CA HIS A 150 0.68 15.09 -6.09
C HIS A 150 -0.82 14.75 -6.01
N GLY A 151 -1.18 13.51 -5.66
CA GLY A 151 -2.57 13.06 -5.54
C GLY A 151 -3.35 13.02 -6.86
N LYS A 152 -2.64 13.03 -7.99
CA LYS A 152 -3.22 12.95 -9.35
C LYS A 152 -3.57 11.52 -9.73
N LEU A 153 -2.79 10.59 -9.21
CA LEU A 153 -3.00 9.17 -9.31
C LEU A 153 -2.99 8.58 -7.90
N THR A 154 -3.79 7.55 -7.66
CA THR A 154 -3.70 6.76 -6.44
C THR A 154 -3.05 5.41 -6.76
N PRO A 155 -2.41 4.76 -5.77
CA PRO A 155 -1.85 3.42 -5.98
C PRO A 155 -2.91 2.43 -6.47
N TYR A 156 -4.12 2.51 -5.89
CA TYR A 156 -5.26 1.74 -6.31
C TYR A 156 -5.59 1.95 -7.79
N GLN A 157 -5.65 3.21 -8.26
CA GLN A 157 -5.91 3.50 -9.67
C GLN A 157 -4.83 2.97 -10.60
N LEU A 158 -3.55 3.14 -10.24
CA LEU A 158 -2.43 2.59 -11.02
C LEU A 158 -2.58 1.07 -11.16
N PHE A 159 -2.81 0.39 -10.04
CA PHE A 159 -3.00 -1.06 -10.02
C PHE A 159 -4.17 -1.50 -10.93
N ARG A 160 -5.34 -0.86 -10.83
CA ARG A 160 -6.48 -1.19 -11.72
C ARG A 160 -6.18 -0.91 -13.19
N ILE A 161 -5.42 0.14 -13.49
CA ILE A 161 -4.99 0.45 -14.87
C ILE A 161 -4.07 -0.64 -15.41
N GLU A 162 -3.09 -1.08 -14.63
CA GLU A 162 -2.14 -2.14 -15.01
C GLU A 162 -2.84 -3.50 -15.18
N GLN A 163 -3.90 -3.79 -14.41
CA GLN A 163 -4.74 -4.98 -14.60
C GLN A 163 -5.69 -4.87 -15.82
N GLY A 164 -5.66 -3.78 -16.58
CA GLY A 164 -6.57 -3.55 -17.71
C GLY A 164 -8.00 -3.22 -17.28
N GLU A 165 -8.23 -2.94 -16.00
CA GLU A 165 -9.52 -2.67 -15.39
C GLU A 165 -9.78 -1.17 -15.16
N ALA A 166 -9.10 -0.32 -15.93
CA ALA A 166 -9.20 1.13 -15.86
C ALA A 166 -10.65 1.65 -15.95
N ASP A 167 -11.50 0.99 -16.73
CA ASP A 167 -12.92 1.36 -16.89
C ASP A 167 -13.72 1.22 -15.59
N GLN A 168 -13.27 0.36 -14.66
CA GLN A 168 -13.91 0.19 -13.36
C GLN A 168 -13.63 1.38 -12.41
N LEU A 169 -12.65 2.23 -12.73
CA LEU A 169 -12.32 3.42 -11.93
C LEU A 169 -13.33 4.55 -12.08
N VAL A 170 -14.26 4.48 -13.06
CA VAL A 170 -15.23 5.54 -13.31
C VAL A 170 -16.65 5.00 -13.15
N LEU A 171 -17.34 5.52 -12.13
CA LEU A 171 -18.75 5.24 -11.87
C LEU A 171 -19.58 6.50 -12.14
N GLY A 172 -19.93 6.69 -13.42
CA GLY A 172 -20.67 7.87 -13.87
C GLY A 172 -19.89 9.16 -13.65
N GLN A 173 -20.27 9.95 -12.64
CA GLN A 173 -19.60 11.21 -12.28
C GLN A 173 -18.56 11.07 -11.17
N TYR A 174 -18.42 9.85 -10.62
CA TYR A 174 -17.48 9.52 -9.57
C TYR A 174 -16.25 8.84 -10.15
N VAL A 175 -15.07 9.23 -9.67
CA VAL A 175 -13.82 8.55 -9.96
C VAL A 175 -13.33 7.87 -8.71
N ILE A 176 -13.17 6.55 -8.76
CA ILE A 176 -12.70 5.76 -7.62
C ILE A 176 -11.26 6.14 -7.34
N LEU A 177 -11.02 6.56 -6.10
CA LEU A 177 -9.71 6.84 -5.54
C LEU A 177 -9.16 5.63 -4.79
N ASP A 178 -10.03 4.84 -4.17
CA ASP A 178 -9.60 3.70 -3.35
C ASP A 178 -10.74 2.72 -3.11
N GLN A 179 -10.39 1.49 -2.74
CA GLN A 179 -11.32 0.53 -2.15
C GLN A 179 -11.22 0.64 -0.62
N LEU A 180 -12.35 0.81 0.06
CA LEU A 180 -12.41 0.95 1.51
C LEU A 180 -12.83 -0.35 2.22
N GLY A 181 -13.43 -1.28 1.50
CA GLY A 181 -13.81 -2.58 2.04
C GLY A 181 -14.77 -3.33 1.14
N GLU A 182 -14.84 -4.64 1.33
CA GLU A 182 -15.73 -5.56 0.63
C GLU A 182 -16.51 -6.39 1.65
N GLY A 183 -17.81 -6.56 1.42
CA GLY A 183 -18.68 -7.38 2.27
C GLY A 183 -19.80 -8.04 1.48
N GLY A 184 -20.64 -8.84 2.17
CA GLY A 184 -21.71 -9.63 1.51
C GLY A 184 -22.78 -8.82 0.75
N MET A 185 -22.80 -7.49 0.88
CA MET A 185 -23.72 -6.59 0.17
C MET A 185 -23.04 -5.75 -0.92
N GLY A 186 -21.73 -5.92 -1.15
CA GLY A 186 -20.97 -5.24 -2.20
C GLY A 186 -19.64 -4.64 -1.74
N VAL A 187 -19.04 -3.85 -2.63
CA VAL A 187 -17.75 -3.17 -2.42
C VAL A 187 -17.97 -1.69 -2.14
N VAL A 188 -17.27 -1.15 -1.15
CA VAL A 188 -17.28 0.26 -0.79
C VAL A 188 -16.03 0.93 -1.33
N TYR A 189 -16.23 2.02 -2.09
CA TYR A 189 -15.15 2.79 -2.68
C TYR A 189 -15.08 4.20 -2.09
N ARG A 190 -13.86 4.70 -1.91
CA ARG A 190 -13.60 6.14 -1.81
C ARG A 190 -13.59 6.70 -3.22
N ALA A 191 -14.37 7.73 -3.49
CA ALA A 191 -14.45 8.32 -4.82
C ALA A 191 -14.49 9.84 -4.78
N PHE A 192 -14.03 10.46 -5.87
CA PHE A 192 -14.06 11.90 -6.10
C PHE A 192 -15.18 12.26 -7.09
N HIS A 193 -16.06 13.19 -6.73
CA HIS A 193 -17.12 13.65 -7.62
C HIS A 193 -16.62 14.79 -8.53
N ARG A 194 -16.42 14.47 -9.81
CA ARG A 194 -15.77 15.37 -10.80
C ARG A 194 -16.44 16.74 -10.92
N ARG A 195 -17.76 16.80 -10.81
CA ARG A 195 -18.53 18.05 -10.99
C ARG A 195 -18.60 18.93 -9.76
N MET A 196 -18.48 18.34 -8.58
CA MET A 196 -18.63 19.05 -7.31
C MET A 196 -17.30 19.28 -6.59
N GLN A 197 -16.21 18.77 -7.16
CA GLN A 197 -14.85 18.86 -6.62
C GLN A 197 -14.76 18.39 -5.16
N ARG A 198 -15.51 17.33 -4.80
CA ARG A 198 -15.59 16.77 -3.46
C ARG A 198 -15.93 15.29 -3.48
#